data_AF-A0A914Z0P8-F1
#
_entry.id   AF-A0A914Z0P8-F1
#
_cell.length_a   1.000
_cell.length_b   1.000
_cell.length_c   1.000
_cell.angle_alpha   90.00
_cell.angle_beta   90.00
_cell.angle_gamma   90.00
#
_symmetry.space_group_name_H-M   'P 1'
#
loop_
_entity.id
_entity.type
_entity.pdbx_description
1 polymer ?
#
loop_
_entity_poly.entity_id
_entity_poly.type
_entity_poly.pdbx_seq_one_letter_code
_entity_poly.pdbx_strand_id
1 'polypeptide(L)'
;MGAVQSTPRAVANISYEELENLRKQIEYLESQLVEARQPNLELEQLREEQSDLKDRLQAASEPQLDELKGALSSQPTVDPALQQRIDELEEQCSSADKSLSEANQLVQTLQDQNKNLHCREQQISGQLDKHSLAIKGLEAEVDKLTKKKNELYEFTMNLGEKVRTAENQAEEVLKAHQQAAAEHAKQEEALRSQLAEALKPNPELEKLRKEHSVLNTCLQAGAEQVKTLESQLSEAPS
;
A
#
# COMPACT_ATOMS: atom_id res chain seq x y z
N MET A 1 -15.80 29.60 -21.41
CA MET A 1 -16.01 28.33 -20.67
C MET A 1 -15.05 27.30 -21.24
N GLY A 2 -13.92 27.05 -20.56
CA GLY A 2 -12.95 26.03 -20.96
C GLY A 2 -12.90 24.95 -19.88
N ALA A 3 -13.51 23.80 -20.15
CA ALA A 3 -13.47 22.66 -19.24
C ALA A 3 -12.10 22.00 -19.33
N VAL A 4 -11.28 22.14 -18.29
CA VAL A 4 -10.04 21.40 -18.13
C VAL A 4 -10.43 19.97 -17.76
N GLN A 5 -10.35 19.07 -18.74
CA GLN A 5 -10.45 17.63 -18.53
C GLN A 5 -9.24 17.18 -17.70
N SER A 6 -9.44 16.99 -16.41
CA SER A 6 -8.46 16.36 -15.52
C SER A 6 -8.41 14.87 -15.84
N THR A 7 -7.40 14.44 -16.59
CA THR A 7 -7.06 13.03 -16.75
C THR A 7 -6.69 12.44 -15.38
N PRO A 8 -7.13 11.20 -15.05
CA PRO A 8 -6.76 10.56 -13.80
C PRO A 8 -5.25 10.28 -13.82
N ARG A 9 -4.51 10.91 -12.89
CA ARG A 9 -3.12 10.57 -12.61
C ARG A 9 -3.07 9.09 -12.26
N ALA A 10 -2.35 8.30 -13.06
CA ALA A 10 -2.06 6.90 -12.77
C ALA A 10 -1.47 6.82 -11.36
N VAL A 11 -2.21 6.18 -10.45
CA VAL A 11 -1.78 5.89 -9.09
C VAL A 11 -0.77 4.77 -9.21
N ALA A 12 0.52 5.13 -9.26
CA ALA A 12 1.59 4.14 -9.15
C ALA A 12 1.56 3.63 -7.71
N ASN A 13 1.05 2.41 -7.51
CA ASN A 13 1.21 1.65 -6.28
C ASN A 13 2.70 1.37 -6.10
N ILE A 14 3.37 2.21 -5.32
CA ILE A 14 4.79 2.07 -5.04
C ILE A 14 4.93 1.34 -3.69
N SER A 15 5.70 0.27 -3.70
CA SER A 15 5.86 -0.68 -2.61
C SER A 15 6.83 -0.18 -1.53
N TYR A 16 6.77 -0.79 -0.34
CA TYR A 16 7.71 -0.50 0.76
C TYR A 16 9.18 -0.73 0.36
N GLU A 17 9.44 -1.70 -0.52
CA GLU A 17 10.79 -1.96 -1.05
C GLU A 17 11.30 -0.82 -1.93
N GLU A 18 10.42 -0.15 -2.67
CA GLU A 18 10.80 1.00 -3.50
C GLU A 18 11.12 2.24 -2.65
N LEU A 19 10.41 2.43 -1.54
CA LEU A 19 10.72 3.46 -0.54
C LEU A 19 12.10 3.23 0.11
N GLU A 20 12.37 1.99 0.53
CA GLU A 20 13.65 1.64 1.15
C GLU A 20 14.82 1.79 0.16
N ASN A 21 14.62 1.45 -1.11
CA ASN A 21 15.62 1.68 -2.16
C ASN A 21 15.88 3.18 -2.38
N LEU A 22 14.85 4.02 -2.41
CA LEU A 22 15.02 5.46 -2.53
C LEU A 22 15.78 6.05 -1.34
N ARG A 23 15.52 5.55 -0.12
CA ARG A 23 16.22 5.98 1.09
C ARG A 23 17.72 5.69 1.02
N LYS A 24 18.09 4.47 0.62
CA LYS A 24 19.50 4.09 0.40
C LYS A 24 20.17 4.92 -0.68
N GLN A 25 19.42 5.29 -1.72
CA GLN A 25 19.95 6.10 -2.81
C GLN A 25 20.25 7.54 -2.36
N ILE A 26 19.45 8.12 -1.47
CA ILE A 26 19.75 9.41 -0.82
C ILE A 26 21.02 9.31 0.00
N GLU A 27 21.13 8.32 0.88
CA GLU A 27 22.30 8.13 1.76
C GLU A 27 23.61 8.00 0.95
N TYR A 28 23.55 7.32 -0.19
CA TYR A 28 24.66 7.23 -1.13
C TYR A 28 25.01 8.58 -1.79
N LEU A 29 24.00 9.37 -2.19
CA LEU A 29 24.21 10.70 -2.76
C LEU A 29 24.76 11.70 -1.73
N GLU A 30 24.33 11.61 -0.47
CA GLU A 30 24.88 12.42 0.63
C GLU A 30 26.37 12.14 0.84
N SER A 31 26.78 10.87 0.80
CA SER A 31 28.20 10.49 0.87
C SER A 31 29.00 11.09 -0.28
N GLN A 32 28.49 11.03 -1.52
CA GLN A 32 29.17 11.65 -2.66
C GLN A 32 29.29 13.17 -2.55
N LEU A 33 28.30 13.83 -1.94
CA LEU A 33 28.33 15.28 -1.73
C LEU A 33 29.45 15.68 -0.76
N VAL A 34 29.68 14.88 0.29
CA VAL A 34 30.76 15.11 1.26
C VAL A 34 32.12 14.94 0.61
N GLU A 35 32.31 13.87 -0.18
CA GLU A 35 33.56 13.65 -0.93
C GLU A 35 33.85 14.78 -1.93
N ALA A 36 32.82 15.31 -2.61
CA ALA A 36 32.99 16.39 -3.58
C ALA A 36 33.45 17.72 -2.96
N ARG A 37 33.31 17.90 -1.64
CA ARG A 37 33.71 19.13 -0.93
C ARG A 37 35.17 19.13 -0.46
N GLN A 38 35.82 17.97 -0.31
CA GLN A 38 37.19 17.89 0.20
C GLN A 38 38.23 18.67 -0.62
N PRO A 39 38.22 18.63 -1.97
CA PRO A 39 39.24 19.31 -2.78
C PRO A 39 39.19 20.85 -2.68
N ASN A 40 38.08 21.41 -2.20
CA ASN A 40 37.99 22.84 -1.92
C ASN A 40 38.92 23.25 -0.76
N LEU A 41 39.11 22.36 0.22
CA LEU A 41 39.99 22.58 1.36
C LEU A 41 41.46 22.59 0.94
N GLU A 42 41.85 21.66 0.06
CA GLU A 42 43.22 21.53 -0.45
C GLU A 42 43.62 22.74 -1.32
N LEU A 43 42.66 23.32 -2.05
CA LEU A 43 42.88 24.55 -2.83
C LEU A 43 43.12 25.79 -1.99
N GLU A 44 42.44 25.91 -0.85
CA GLU A 44 42.67 27.03 0.06
C GLU A 44 44.10 26.96 0.63
N GLN A 45 44.54 25.77 1.05
CA GLN A 45 45.89 25.55 1.56
C GLN A 45 46.96 25.87 0.50
N LEU A 46 46.79 25.39 -0.73
CA LEU A 46 47.77 25.65 -1.79
C LEU A 46 47.84 27.12 -2.23
N ARG A 47 46.73 27.87 -2.14
CA ARG A 47 46.74 29.32 -2.38
C ARG A 47 47.51 30.07 -1.29
N GLU A 48 47.41 29.61 -0.06
CA GLU A 48 48.14 30.18 1.08
C GLU A 48 49.65 29.94 0.92
N GLU A 49 50.06 28.71 0.59
CA GLU A 49 51.46 28.36 0.28
C GLU A 49 52.03 29.14 -0.91
N GLN A 50 51.23 29.35 -1.95
CA GLN A 50 51.61 30.15 -3.12
C GLN A 50 51.85 31.63 -2.75
N SER A 51 51.03 32.18 -1.85
CA SER A 51 51.21 33.56 -1.35
C SER A 51 52.51 33.69 -0.57
N ASP A 52 52.78 32.76 0.35
CA ASP A 52 54.00 32.76 1.16
C ASP A 52 55.27 32.61 0.31
N LEU A 53 55.25 31.75 -0.71
CA LEU A 53 56.38 31.59 -1.64
C LEU A 53 56.66 32.87 -2.42
N LYS A 54 55.61 33.57 -2.85
CA LYS A 54 55.74 34.84 -3.57
C LYS A 54 56.33 35.93 -2.68
N ASP A 55 55.87 36.04 -1.44
CA ASP A 55 56.39 37.03 -0.49
C ASP A 55 57.86 36.75 -0.14
N ARG A 56 58.23 35.48 0.00
CA ARG A 56 59.62 35.06 0.23
C ARG A 56 60.53 35.37 -0.96
N LEU A 57 60.06 35.17 -2.20
CA LEU A 57 60.79 35.56 -3.40
C LEU A 57 61.05 37.07 -3.37
N GLN A 58 59.98 37.86 -3.21
CA GLN A 58 60.04 39.31 -3.26
C GLN A 58 60.94 39.91 -2.15
N ALA A 59 60.96 39.29 -0.97
CA ALA A 59 61.79 39.72 0.15
C ALA A 59 63.28 39.34 0.00
N ALA A 60 63.60 38.23 -0.69
CA ALA A 60 64.95 37.69 -0.74
C ALA A 60 65.77 38.16 -1.96
N SER A 61 65.15 38.31 -3.14
CA SER A 61 65.89 38.47 -4.39
C SER A 61 65.98 39.90 -4.89
N GLU A 62 64.88 40.64 -4.96
CA GLU A 62 64.85 41.94 -5.66
C GLU A 62 65.78 43.02 -5.04
N PRO A 63 65.68 43.36 -3.74
CA PRO A 63 66.49 44.43 -3.18
C PRO A 63 67.98 44.06 -3.04
N GLN A 64 68.29 42.79 -2.76
CA GLN A 64 69.68 42.33 -2.59
C GLN A 64 70.44 42.21 -3.91
N LEU A 65 69.77 41.77 -4.99
CA LEU A 65 70.37 41.76 -6.33
C LEU A 65 70.60 43.18 -6.86
N ASP A 66 69.65 44.10 -6.64
CA ASP A 66 69.78 45.48 -7.09
C ASP A 66 70.90 46.23 -6.36
N GLU A 67 71.05 46.03 -5.05
CA GLU A 67 72.18 46.58 -4.28
C GLU A 67 73.54 46.03 -4.74
N LEU A 68 73.64 44.72 -4.97
CA LEU A 68 74.89 44.09 -5.42
C LEU A 68 75.26 44.50 -6.85
N LYS A 69 74.29 44.62 -7.76
CA LYS A 69 74.50 45.14 -9.12
C LYS A 69 74.98 46.59 -9.09
N GLY A 70 74.40 47.42 -8.22
CA GLY A 70 74.84 48.79 -7.97
C GLY A 70 76.28 48.85 -7.45
N ALA A 71 76.63 48.02 -6.46
CA ALA A 71 77.98 47.95 -5.91
C ALA A 71 79.03 47.54 -6.95
N LEU A 72 78.74 46.52 -7.77
CA LEU A 72 79.63 46.02 -8.81
C LEU A 72 79.92 47.07 -9.91
N SER A 73 78.92 47.89 -10.26
CA SER A 73 79.07 48.96 -11.26
C SER A 73 79.98 50.11 -10.83
N SER A 74 80.32 50.20 -9.55
CA SER A 74 81.09 51.30 -8.95
C SER A 74 82.57 51.00 -8.68
N GLN A 75 83.06 49.77 -8.96
CA GLN A 75 84.47 49.39 -8.76
C GLN A 75 85.16 48.97 -10.08
N PRO A 76 86.38 49.50 -10.38
CA PRO A 76 87.06 49.26 -11.66
C PRO A 76 87.72 47.88 -11.81
N THR A 77 87.71 47.07 -10.76
CA THR A 77 88.10 45.65 -10.80
C THR A 77 86.98 44.85 -10.14
N VAL A 78 86.28 44.04 -10.93
CA VAL A 78 85.22 43.13 -10.46
C VAL A 78 85.82 42.20 -9.41
N ASP A 79 85.37 42.31 -8.16
CA ASP A 79 85.71 41.35 -7.10
C ASP A 79 85.12 39.98 -7.50
N PRO A 80 85.95 38.94 -7.74
CA PRO A 80 85.48 37.62 -8.14
C PRO A 80 84.47 37.01 -7.16
N ALA A 81 84.57 37.35 -5.88
CA ALA A 81 83.63 36.89 -4.86
C ALA A 81 82.24 37.53 -5.02
N LEU A 82 82.18 38.82 -5.39
CA LEU A 82 80.92 39.49 -5.69
C LEU A 82 80.28 38.96 -6.97
N GLN A 83 81.08 38.68 -8.01
CA GLN A 83 80.55 38.08 -9.23
C GLN A 83 79.99 36.68 -8.99
N GLN A 84 80.72 35.83 -8.25
CA GLN A 84 80.23 34.50 -7.87
C GLN A 84 78.92 34.60 -7.05
N ARG A 85 78.82 35.61 -6.17
CA ARG A 85 77.61 35.82 -5.38
C ARG A 85 76.41 36.26 -6.21
N ILE A 86 76.63 37.07 -7.26
CA ILE A 86 75.59 37.46 -8.21
C ILE A 86 75.12 36.24 -8.99
N ASP A 87 76.04 35.42 -9.50
CA ASP A 87 75.69 34.20 -10.26
C ASP A 87 74.86 33.22 -9.39
N GLU A 88 75.21 33.04 -8.11
CA GLU A 88 74.44 32.23 -7.15
C GLU A 88 73.03 32.78 -6.92
N LEU A 89 72.87 34.10 -6.79
CA LEU A 89 71.57 34.75 -6.60
C LEU A 89 70.70 34.68 -7.86
N GLU A 90 71.28 34.81 -9.04
CA GLU A 90 70.58 34.68 -10.31
C GLU A 90 70.09 33.24 -10.55
N GLU A 91 70.87 32.23 -10.14
CA GLU A 91 70.45 30.83 -10.16
C GLU A 91 69.31 30.57 -9.16
N GLN A 92 69.38 31.14 -7.96
CA GLN A 92 68.30 31.05 -6.96
C GLN A 92 67.01 31.69 -7.46
N CYS A 93 67.07 32.87 -8.09
CA CYS A 93 65.91 33.53 -8.68
C CYS A 93 65.30 32.67 -9.80
N SER A 94 66.14 32.17 -10.70
CA SER A 94 65.70 31.32 -11.81
C SER A 94 65.03 30.03 -11.31
N SER A 95 65.54 29.43 -10.23
CA SER A 95 64.92 28.26 -9.60
C SER A 95 63.58 28.63 -8.98
N ALA A 96 63.49 29.75 -8.28
CA ALA A 96 62.29 30.16 -7.59
C ALA A 96 61.18 30.61 -8.57
N ASP A 97 61.54 31.23 -9.70
CA ASP A 97 60.62 31.53 -10.81
C ASP A 97 60.03 30.26 -11.43
N LYS A 98 60.85 29.21 -11.60
CA LYS A 98 60.35 27.90 -12.06
C LYS A 98 59.39 27.29 -11.06
N SER A 99 59.73 27.29 -9.77
CA SER A 99 58.83 26.79 -8.72
C SER A 99 57.52 27.58 -8.65
N LEU A 100 57.57 28.91 -8.82
CA LEU A 100 56.38 29.74 -8.86
C LEU A 100 55.51 29.43 -10.08
N SER A 101 56.12 29.20 -11.25
CA SER A 101 55.40 28.81 -12.47
C SER A 101 54.71 27.45 -12.31
N GLU A 102 55.39 26.46 -11.72
CA GLU A 102 54.82 25.14 -11.43
C GLU A 102 53.66 25.24 -10.42
N ALA A 103 53.83 26.02 -9.35
CA ALA A 103 52.76 26.27 -8.38
C ALA A 103 51.54 26.95 -9.02
N ASN A 104 51.75 27.92 -9.91
CA ASN A 104 50.67 28.58 -10.65
C ASN A 104 49.88 27.58 -11.51
N GLN A 105 50.57 26.66 -12.21
CA GLN A 105 49.92 25.63 -13.03
C GLN A 105 49.12 24.64 -12.19
N LEU A 106 49.65 24.25 -11.02
CA LEU A 106 48.94 23.39 -10.09
C LEU A 106 47.66 24.06 -9.57
N VAL A 107 47.75 25.33 -9.16
CA VAL A 107 46.60 26.11 -8.70
C VAL A 107 45.55 26.25 -9.81
N GLN A 108 45.95 26.48 -11.06
CA GLN A 108 45.04 26.52 -12.20
C GLN A 108 44.29 25.20 -12.39
N THR A 109 45.02 24.08 -12.37
CA THR A 109 44.47 22.73 -12.54
C THR A 109 43.45 22.42 -11.44
N LEU A 110 43.80 22.72 -10.20
CA LEU A 110 42.93 22.50 -9.07
C LEU A 110 41.68 23.38 -9.15
N GLN A 111 41.81 24.66 -9.52
CA GLN A 111 40.65 25.55 -9.70
C GLN A 111 39.64 24.98 -10.69
N ASP A 112 40.11 24.37 -11.78
CA ASP A 112 39.22 23.75 -12.77
C ASP A 112 38.60 22.44 -12.25
N GLN A 113 39.32 21.65 -11.44
CA GLN A 113 38.75 20.50 -10.73
C GLN A 113 37.66 20.94 -9.75
N ASN A 114 37.89 22.00 -8.99
CA ASN A 114 36.94 22.56 -8.03
C ASN A 114 35.67 23.07 -8.71
N LYS A 115 35.77 23.77 -9.85
CA LYS A 115 34.58 24.13 -10.65
C LYS A 115 33.77 22.91 -11.07
N ASN A 116 34.43 21.85 -11.53
CA ASN A 116 33.75 20.61 -11.93
C ASN A 116 33.07 19.92 -10.74
N LEU A 117 33.74 19.87 -9.59
CA LEU A 117 33.18 19.32 -8.35
C LEU A 117 31.99 20.14 -7.86
N HIS A 118 32.06 21.46 -7.94
CA HIS A 118 30.95 22.33 -7.58
C HIS A 118 29.74 22.12 -8.48
N CYS A 119 29.94 21.97 -9.80
CA CYS A 119 28.85 21.60 -10.72
C CYS A 119 28.23 20.25 -10.34
N ARG A 120 29.07 19.27 -9.97
CA ARG A 120 28.62 17.94 -9.55
C ARG A 120 27.87 18.00 -8.21
N GLU A 121 28.32 18.81 -7.27
CA GLU A 121 27.65 19.08 -6.00
C GLU A 121 26.26 19.65 -6.23
N GLN A 122 26.13 20.67 -7.10
CA GLN A 122 24.82 21.24 -7.45
C GLN A 122 23.88 20.21 -8.09
N GLN A 123 24.41 19.35 -8.97
CA GLN A 123 23.63 18.28 -9.59
C GLN A 123 23.14 17.25 -8.56
N ILE A 124 24.02 16.80 -7.67
CA ILE A 124 23.70 15.85 -6.60
C ILE A 124 22.66 16.47 -5.64
N SER A 125 22.86 17.72 -5.21
CA SER A 125 21.92 18.43 -4.35
C SER A 125 20.53 18.51 -4.99
N GLY A 126 20.46 18.84 -6.28
CA GLY A 126 19.19 18.89 -7.01
C GLY A 126 18.52 17.52 -7.20
N GLN A 127 19.28 16.44 -7.24
CA GLN A 127 18.74 15.07 -7.21
C GLN A 127 18.20 14.71 -5.82
N LEU A 128 18.91 15.12 -4.77
CA LEU A 128 18.52 14.88 -3.38
C LEU A 128 17.16 15.51 -3.07
N ASP A 129 16.96 16.76 -3.48
CA ASP A 129 15.69 17.48 -3.30
C ASP A 129 14.52 16.77 -3.99
N LYS A 130 14.74 16.27 -5.21
CA LYS A 130 13.74 15.51 -5.97
C LYS A 130 13.38 14.20 -5.26
N HIS A 131 14.38 13.46 -4.77
CA HIS A 131 14.15 12.22 -4.05
C HIS A 131 13.45 12.46 -2.71
N SER A 132 13.81 13.51 -1.97
CA SER A 132 13.14 13.91 -0.73
C SER A 132 11.65 14.22 -0.96
N LEU A 133 11.33 14.96 -2.02
CA LEU A 133 9.93 15.23 -2.39
C LEU A 133 9.17 13.97 -2.80
N ALA A 134 9.81 13.06 -3.54
CA ALA A 134 9.21 11.79 -3.93
C ALA A 134 8.86 10.93 -2.70
N ILE A 135 9.79 10.81 -1.73
CA ILE A 135 9.57 10.07 -0.48
C ILE A 135 8.38 10.65 0.30
N LYS A 136 8.31 11.97 0.48
CA LYS A 136 7.16 12.61 1.17
C LYS A 136 5.83 12.30 0.48
N GLY A 137 5.81 12.28 -0.86
CA GLY A 137 4.62 11.92 -1.62
C GLY A 137 4.20 10.46 -1.40
N LEU A 138 5.19 9.56 -1.32
CA LEU A 138 4.98 8.14 -1.07
C LEU A 138 4.51 7.86 0.36
N GLU A 139 5.11 8.50 1.37
CA GLU A 139 4.68 8.42 2.76
C GLU A 139 3.20 8.82 2.91
N ALA A 140 2.80 9.92 2.27
CA ALA A 140 1.41 10.37 2.26
C ALA A 140 0.46 9.36 1.59
N GLU A 141 0.92 8.62 0.57
CA GLU A 141 0.11 7.61 -0.08
C GLU A 141 -0.02 6.34 0.77
N VAL A 142 1.07 5.91 1.42
CA VAL A 142 1.05 4.82 2.40
C VAL A 142 0.07 5.12 3.54
N ASP A 143 0.05 6.34 4.05
CA ASP A 143 -0.89 6.76 5.09
C ASP A 143 -2.35 6.65 4.63
N LYS A 144 -2.65 7.10 3.41
CA LYS A 144 -4.01 6.98 2.84
C LYS A 144 -4.42 5.53 2.67
N LEU A 145 -3.54 4.69 2.11
CA LEU A 145 -3.82 3.27 1.90
C LEU A 145 -4.02 2.54 3.23
N THR A 146 -3.25 2.91 4.26
CA THR A 146 -3.40 2.36 5.61
C THR A 146 -4.75 2.72 6.21
N LYS A 147 -5.19 3.98 6.09
CA LYS A 147 -6.53 4.40 6.52
C LYS A 147 -7.62 3.62 5.80
N LYS A 148 -7.53 3.51 4.47
CA LYS A 148 -8.50 2.77 3.66
C LYS A 148 -8.55 1.28 3.99
N LYS A 149 -7.39 0.66 4.29
CA LYS A 149 -7.31 -0.72 4.77
C LYS A 149 -8.08 -0.88 6.09
N ASN A 150 -7.90 0.04 7.03
CA ASN A 150 -8.58 -0.02 8.32
C ASN A 150 -10.11 0.15 8.16
N GLU A 151 -10.55 1.08 7.31
CA GLU A 151 -11.97 1.25 6.96
C GLU A 151 -12.58 -0.03 6.37
N LEU A 152 -11.86 -0.69 5.46
CA LEU A 152 -12.31 -1.97 4.88
C LEU A 152 -12.36 -3.09 5.91
N TYR A 153 -11.42 -3.11 6.87
CA TYR A 153 -11.42 -4.09 7.95
C TYR A 153 -12.64 -3.93 8.86
N GLU A 154 -12.94 -2.70 9.29
CA GLU A 154 -14.13 -2.39 10.08
C GLU A 154 -15.41 -2.72 9.32
N PHE A 155 -15.49 -2.37 8.04
CA PHE A 155 -16.63 -2.70 7.19
C PHE A 155 -16.86 -4.22 7.11
N THR A 156 -15.79 -5.00 6.94
CA THR A 156 -15.86 -6.46 6.83
C THR A 156 -16.33 -7.09 8.15
N MET A 157 -15.84 -6.60 9.29
CA MET A 157 -16.30 -7.05 10.61
C MET A 157 -17.79 -6.76 10.80
N ASN A 158 -18.25 -5.54 10.49
CA ASN A 158 -19.67 -5.17 10.60
C ASN A 158 -20.56 -6.03 9.70
N LEU A 159 -20.12 -6.29 8.46
CA LEU A 159 -20.84 -7.17 7.54
C LEU A 159 -20.93 -8.60 8.11
N GLY A 160 -19.83 -9.12 8.67
CA GLY A 160 -19.78 -10.43 9.30
C GLY A 160 -20.76 -10.56 10.48
N GLU A 161 -20.85 -9.54 11.33
CA GLU A 161 -21.82 -9.49 12.43
C GLU A 161 -23.27 -9.49 11.93
N LYS A 162 -23.56 -8.71 10.89
CA LYS A 162 -24.89 -8.67 10.27
C LYS A 162 -25.28 -10.00 9.65
N VAL A 163 -24.37 -10.64 8.93
CA VAL A 163 -24.59 -11.97 8.35
C VAL A 163 -24.89 -12.98 9.45
N ARG A 164 -24.07 -13.02 10.50
CA ARG A 164 -24.27 -13.94 11.63
C ARG A 164 -25.61 -13.72 12.33
N THR A 165 -26.02 -12.45 12.49
CA THR A 165 -27.32 -12.11 13.09
C THR A 165 -28.47 -12.57 12.22
N ALA A 166 -28.38 -12.35 10.90
CA ALA A 166 -29.39 -12.79 9.95
C ALA A 166 -29.48 -14.33 9.87
N GLU A 167 -28.34 -15.03 9.91
CA GLU A 167 -28.28 -16.50 9.96
C GLU A 167 -28.97 -17.03 11.23
N ASN A 168 -28.65 -16.47 12.40
CA ASN A 168 -29.30 -16.86 13.66
C ASN A 168 -30.82 -16.63 13.61
N GLN A 169 -31.26 -15.49 13.09
CA GLN A 169 -32.68 -15.18 12.92
C GLN A 169 -33.36 -16.17 11.96
N ALA A 170 -32.72 -16.51 10.84
CA ALA A 170 -33.26 -17.50 9.90
C ALA A 170 -33.36 -18.89 10.53
N GLU A 171 -32.39 -19.29 11.35
CA GLU A 171 -32.41 -20.57 12.06
C GLU A 171 -33.52 -20.62 13.11
N GLU A 172 -33.75 -19.53 13.86
CA GLU A 172 -34.87 -19.41 14.79
C GLU A 172 -36.22 -19.52 14.08
N VAL A 173 -36.40 -18.81 12.96
CA VAL A 173 -37.61 -18.89 12.14
C VAL A 173 -37.83 -20.31 11.64
N LEU A 174 -36.78 -20.99 11.17
CA LEU A 174 -36.87 -22.36 10.68
C LEU A 174 -37.26 -23.34 11.79
N LYS A 175 -36.69 -23.20 13.00
CA LYS A 175 -37.10 -23.99 14.18
C LYS A 175 -38.57 -23.75 14.54
N ALA A 176 -39.02 -22.50 14.53
CA ALA A 176 -40.42 -22.16 14.81
C ALA A 176 -41.38 -22.79 13.78
N HIS A 177 -41.04 -22.74 12.48
CA HIS A 177 -41.84 -23.38 11.44
C HIS A 177 -41.88 -24.90 11.59
N GLN A 178 -40.76 -25.55 11.95
CA GLN A 178 -40.72 -26.99 12.21
C GLN A 178 -41.61 -27.39 13.40
N GLN A 179 -41.58 -26.60 14.47
CA GLN A 179 -42.44 -26.82 15.64
C GLN A 179 -43.92 -26.67 15.27
N ALA A 180 -44.29 -25.59 14.59
CA ALA A 180 -45.66 -25.37 14.12
C ALA A 180 -46.15 -26.49 13.20
N ALA A 181 -45.30 -26.95 12.27
CA ALA A 181 -45.64 -28.08 11.39
C ALA A 181 -45.87 -29.38 12.17
N ALA A 182 -45.05 -29.66 13.19
CA ALA A 182 -45.23 -30.81 14.07
C ALA A 182 -46.52 -30.73 14.90
N GLU A 183 -46.89 -29.53 15.37
CA GLU A 183 -48.17 -29.30 16.06
C GLU A 183 -49.37 -29.49 15.14
N HIS A 184 -49.32 -28.95 13.92
CA HIS A 184 -50.36 -29.15 12.91
C HIS A 184 -50.52 -30.63 12.55
N ALA A 185 -49.42 -31.38 12.39
CA ALA A 185 -49.48 -32.81 12.13
C ALA A 185 -50.18 -33.59 13.26
N LYS A 186 -49.88 -33.24 14.53
CA LYS A 186 -50.56 -33.84 15.69
C LYS A 186 -52.05 -33.49 15.74
N GLN A 187 -52.41 -32.24 15.44
CA GLN A 187 -53.81 -31.81 15.38
C GLN A 187 -54.57 -32.54 14.26
N GLU A 188 -53.94 -32.70 13.09
CA GLU A 188 -54.53 -33.42 11.96
C GLU A 188 -54.77 -34.89 12.33
N GLU A 189 -53.80 -35.55 12.96
CA GLU A 189 -53.94 -36.94 13.42
C GLU A 189 -55.07 -37.08 14.47
N ALA A 190 -55.18 -36.14 15.42
CA ALA A 190 -56.26 -36.12 16.40
C ALA A 190 -57.64 -35.95 15.74
N LEU A 191 -57.77 -35.03 14.77
CA LEU A 191 -59.02 -34.83 14.03
C LEU A 191 -59.38 -36.06 13.18
N ARG A 192 -58.40 -36.69 12.54
CA ARG A 192 -58.60 -37.96 11.81
C ARG A 192 -59.12 -39.06 12.73
N SER A 193 -58.57 -39.17 13.94
CA SER A 193 -59.02 -40.12 14.95
C SER A 193 -60.47 -39.83 15.40
N GLN A 194 -60.80 -38.58 15.69
CA GLN A 194 -62.16 -38.17 16.05
C GLN A 194 -63.17 -38.44 14.93
N LEU A 195 -62.80 -38.15 13.67
CA LEU A 195 -63.64 -38.44 12.51
C LEU A 195 -63.85 -39.94 12.33
N ALA A 196 -62.80 -40.73 12.47
CA ALA A 196 -62.89 -42.20 12.40
C ALA A 196 -63.80 -42.76 13.51
N GLU A 197 -63.81 -42.15 14.69
CA GLU A 197 -64.73 -42.49 15.77
C GLU A 197 -66.18 -42.10 15.46
N ALA A 198 -66.42 -40.89 14.95
CA ALA A 198 -67.75 -40.42 14.57
C ALA A 198 -68.36 -41.24 13.42
N LEU A 199 -67.53 -41.80 12.53
CA LEU A 199 -67.95 -42.64 11.41
C LEU A 199 -68.17 -44.11 11.80
N LYS A 200 -67.93 -44.52 13.05
CA LYS A 200 -68.23 -45.89 13.50
C LYS A 200 -69.73 -46.16 13.28
N PRO A 201 -70.12 -47.35 12.77
CA PRO A 201 -71.51 -47.68 12.52
C PRO A 201 -72.32 -47.54 13.81
N ASN A 202 -73.36 -46.71 13.78
CA ASN A 202 -74.22 -46.54 14.94
C ASN A 202 -74.95 -47.87 15.21
N PRO A 203 -74.67 -48.55 16.34
CA PRO A 203 -75.21 -49.88 16.62
C PRO A 203 -76.73 -49.86 16.78
N GLU A 204 -77.32 -48.74 17.21
CA GLU A 204 -78.77 -48.59 17.30
C GLU A 204 -79.41 -48.45 15.92
N LEU A 205 -78.80 -47.71 15.00
CA LEU A 205 -79.26 -47.63 13.61
C LEU A 205 -79.10 -48.98 12.88
N GLU A 206 -78.02 -49.71 13.13
CA GLU A 206 -77.82 -51.09 12.66
C GLU A 206 -78.92 -52.02 13.18
N LYS A 207 -79.27 -51.93 14.47
CA LYS A 207 -80.33 -52.72 15.10
C LYS A 207 -81.70 -52.37 14.50
N LEU A 208 -82.04 -51.09 14.40
CA LEU A 208 -83.27 -50.60 13.76
C LEU A 208 -83.35 -51.04 12.29
N ARG A 209 -82.24 -51.01 11.54
CA ARG A 209 -82.22 -51.53 10.16
C ARG A 209 -82.51 -53.02 10.11
N LYS A 210 -81.94 -53.81 11.02
CA LYS A 210 -82.23 -55.25 11.11
C LYS A 210 -83.68 -55.52 11.49
N GLU A 211 -84.21 -54.80 12.47
CA GLU A 211 -85.62 -54.89 12.88
C GLU A 211 -86.57 -54.48 11.75
N HIS A 212 -86.29 -53.38 11.06
CA HIS A 212 -87.07 -52.93 9.90
C HIS A 212 -86.99 -53.95 8.74
N SER A 213 -85.82 -54.55 8.51
CA SER A 213 -85.66 -55.63 7.53
C SER A 213 -86.60 -56.79 7.85
N VAL A 214 -86.58 -57.28 9.09
CA VAL A 214 -87.46 -58.37 9.57
C VAL A 214 -88.93 -58.01 9.42
N LEU A 215 -89.33 -56.80 9.84
CA LEU A 215 -90.70 -56.33 9.68
C LEU A 215 -91.13 -56.31 8.21
N ASN A 216 -90.25 -55.87 7.31
CA ASN A 216 -90.53 -55.81 5.88
C ASN A 216 -90.70 -57.22 5.28
N THR A 217 -89.89 -58.20 5.70
CA THR A 217 -90.07 -59.61 5.30
C THR A 217 -91.38 -60.19 5.83
N CYS A 218 -91.76 -59.89 7.08
CA CYS A 218 -93.04 -60.30 7.65
C CYS A 218 -94.23 -59.66 6.92
N LEU A 219 -94.12 -58.40 6.51
CA LEU A 219 -95.12 -57.71 5.69
C LEU A 219 -95.27 -58.36 4.32
N GLN A 220 -94.16 -58.71 3.66
CA GLN A 220 -94.19 -59.45 2.39
C GLN A 220 -94.84 -60.83 2.55
N ALA A 221 -94.45 -61.59 3.57
CA ALA A 221 -95.05 -62.90 3.85
C ALA A 221 -96.56 -62.79 4.18
N GLY A 222 -96.95 -61.76 4.94
CA GLY A 222 -98.36 -61.47 5.21
C GLY A 222 -99.13 -61.11 3.93
N ALA A 223 -98.54 -60.29 3.06
CA ALA A 223 -99.13 -59.97 1.76
C ALA A 223 -99.29 -61.21 0.87
N GLU A 224 -98.32 -62.13 0.88
CA GLU A 224 -98.42 -63.42 0.17
C GLU A 224 -99.50 -64.33 0.77
N GLN A 225 -99.65 -64.36 2.09
CA GLN A 225 -100.74 -65.11 2.75
C GLN A 225 -102.11 -64.54 2.41
N VAL A 226 -102.28 -63.21 2.42
CA VAL A 226 -103.52 -62.56 1.98
C VAL A 226 -103.83 -62.91 0.53
N LYS A 227 -102.84 -62.83 -0.36
CA LYS A 227 -102.99 -63.24 -1.77
C LYS A 227 -103.41 -64.71 -1.92
N THR A 228 -102.88 -65.57 -1.06
CA THR A 228 -103.21 -67.01 -1.04
C THR A 228 -104.64 -67.24 -0.54
N LEU A 229 -105.05 -66.53 0.51
CA LEU A 229 -106.41 -66.60 1.06
C LEU A 229 -107.45 -66.00 0.10
N GLU A 230 -107.13 -64.90 -0.57
CA GLU A 230 -107.93 -64.32 -1.65
C GLU A 230 -108.12 -65.33 -2.80
N SER A 231 -107.05 -66.06 -3.18
CA SER A 231 -107.14 -67.14 -4.16
C SER A 231 -108.06 -68.28 -3.70
N GLN A 232 -107.95 -68.71 -2.44
CA GLN A 232 -108.79 -69.78 -1.86
C GLN A 232 -110.27 -69.37 -1.70
N LEU A 233 -110.55 -68.10 -1.38
CA LEU A 233 -111.90 -67.54 -1.37
C LEU A 233 -112.50 -67.44 -2.79
N SER A 234 -111.67 -67.30 -3.83
CA SER A 234 -112.13 -67.34 -5.23
C SER A 234 -112.41 -68.76 -5.74
N GLU A 235 -111.89 -69.80 -5.06
CA GLU A 235 -112.06 -71.22 -5.42
C GLU A 235 -113.11 -71.96 -4.59
N ALA A 236 -113.77 -71.30 -3.62
CA ALA A 236 -114.88 -71.89 -2.89
C ALA A 236 -116.16 -71.93 -3.75
N PRO A 237 -116.68 -73.11 -4.14
CA PRO A 237 -117.91 -73.19 -4.93
C PRO A 237 -119.13 -72.84 -4.06
N SER A 238 -120.04 -72.07 -4.66
CA SER A 238 -121.42 -71.86 -4.19
C SER A 238 -122.24 -73.14 -4.29
#